data_AF-A0A352FDK9-F1
#
_entry.id   AF-A0A352FDK9-F1
#
_cell.length_a   1.000
_cell.length_b   1.000
_cell.length_c   1.000
_cell.angle_alpha   90.00
_cell.angle_beta   90.00
_cell.angle_gamma   90.00
#
_symmetry.space_group_name_H-M   'P 1'
#
loop_
_entity.id
_entity.type
_entity.pdbx_description
1 polymer ?
#
loop_
_entity_poly.entity_id
_entity_poly.type
_entity_poly.pdbx_seq_one_letter_code
_entity_poly.pdbx_strand_id
1 'polypeptide(L)'
;MKTISFRTGAALLSLFLFLPGCLDIYLTTQLFPNGEIEKTILIKGDSTDLESAPFYFMQDTGWTRKDIRVDDDKPALSLTRKFSSFKELNKSMNPEDTTIQVIRVKSDLKKKFRWFFTYFDYSETILKADPYKTLDWRNYLTEKELRQLKLTEDQRKEEPQFNEDEYKLIEKKYEEFVMRSAFEDYFRILFSVLKKESSYAAVQSELLNRKEELYHFMVDSSNAEHGRDLTEAVDKFLNRTDLIGLILKYPVPFKIFDDKMELWDKIGANSYKFIIRMPGILLNTNSTQVEGLETRWEFTGNDLYFDDVQLTCESRMINKWAFVVAGIVLLLAIGLAFKPRRGKTAA
;
A
#
# COMPACT_ATOMS: atom_id res chain seq x y z
N MET A 1 9.74 31.53 27.57
CA MET A 1 10.49 30.78 26.56
C MET A 1 9.83 29.42 26.45
N LYS A 2 9.08 29.16 25.37
CA LYS A 2 8.32 27.91 25.19
C LYS A 2 9.31 26.77 24.96
N THR A 3 9.33 25.80 25.85
CA THR A 3 9.98 24.50 25.66
C THR A 3 9.31 23.82 24.47
N ILE A 4 10.00 23.76 23.35
CA ILE A 4 9.63 22.92 22.21
C ILE A 4 9.96 21.50 22.64
N SER A 5 8.97 20.77 23.14
CA SER A 5 9.11 19.33 23.39
C SER A 5 9.12 18.63 22.04
N PHE A 6 10.31 18.34 21.53
CA PHE A 6 10.49 17.41 20.43
C PHE A 6 10.13 16.02 20.98
N ARG A 7 8.97 15.47 20.58
CA ARG A 7 8.62 14.07 20.85
C ARG A 7 9.45 13.19 19.91
N THR A 8 10.75 13.10 20.12
CA THR A 8 11.61 12.09 19.50
C THR A 8 11.59 10.86 20.39
N GLY A 9 10.63 9.98 20.10
CA GLY A 9 10.60 8.63 20.62
C GLY A 9 10.57 7.67 19.44
N ALA A 10 11.71 7.53 18.74
CA ALA A 10 11.89 6.45 17.78
C ALA A 10 12.16 5.18 18.59
N ALA A 11 11.09 4.50 19.00
CA ALA A 11 11.19 3.18 19.60
C ALA A 11 11.62 2.20 18.51
N LEU A 12 12.79 1.59 18.69
CA LEU A 12 13.21 0.42 17.94
C LEU A 12 12.14 -0.67 18.14
N LEU A 13 11.47 -1.00 17.02
CA LEU A 13 10.52 -2.09 16.82
C LEU A 13 10.22 -2.91 18.09
N SER A 14 9.16 -2.53 18.81
CA SER A 14 8.39 -3.55 19.52
C SER A 14 7.80 -4.43 18.42
N LEU A 15 8.51 -5.50 18.11
CA LEU A 15 8.16 -6.44 17.06
C LEU A 15 6.85 -7.11 17.48
N PHE A 16 5.73 -6.49 17.11
CA PHE A 16 4.42 -7.06 17.34
C PHE A 16 4.29 -8.28 16.43
N LEU A 17 4.50 -9.44 17.04
CA LEU A 17 3.92 -10.69 16.61
C LEU A 17 2.44 -10.45 16.32
N PHE A 18 2.07 -10.52 15.05
CA PHE A 18 0.74 -10.83 14.50
C PHE A 18 -0.46 -10.28 15.30
N LEU A 19 -0.45 -9.01 15.70
CA LEU A 19 -1.66 -8.41 16.26
C LEU A 19 -2.67 -8.10 15.13
N PRO A 20 -3.96 -8.38 15.33
CA PRO A 20 -5.01 -7.96 14.42
C PRO A 20 -4.97 -6.45 14.28
N GLY A 21 -4.96 -5.96 13.03
CA GLY A 21 -4.63 -4.57 12.74
C GLY A 21 -5.53 -3.56 13.47
N CYS A 22 -4.94 -2.46 13.95
CA CYS A 22 -5.64 -1.39 14.67
C CYS A 22 -6.74 -0.74 13.83
N LEU A 23 -6.55 -0.64 12.51
CA LEU A 23 -7.53 -0.12 11.57
C LEU A 23 -7.87 -1.14 10.48
N ASP A 24 -9.15 -1.18 10.11
CA ASP A 24 -9.63 -1.82 8.89
C ASP A 24 -9.77 -0.76 7.78
N ILE A 25 -8.97 -0.86 6.73
CA ILE A 25 -8.92 0.13 5.64
C ILE A 25 -9.48 -0.49 4.35
N TYR A 26 -10.55 0.08 3.83
CA TYR A 26 -11.20 -0.33 2.60
C TYR A 26 -10.91 0.68 1.49
N LEU A 27 -10.29 0.23 0.39
CA LEU A 27 -10.04 1.02 -0.81
C LEU A 27 -10.98 0.55 -1.93
N THR A 28 -12.03 1.31 -2.19
CA THR A 28 -13.01 1.00 -3.24
C THR A 28 -12.77 1.84 -4.48
N THR A 29 -12.65 1.18 -5.64
CA THR A 29 -12.65 1.79 -6.97
C THR A 29 -13.94 1.46 -7.68
N GLN A 30 -14.77 2.48 -7.94
CA GLN A 30 -15.95 2.36 -8.81
C GLN A 30 -15.62 2.93 -10.19
N LEU A 31 -15.66 2.07 -11.20
CA LEU A 31 -15.51 2.48 -12.60
C LEU A 31 -16.89 2.68 -13.25
N PHE A 32 -17.09 3.83 -13.90
CA PHE A 32 -18.33 4.15 -14.60
C PHE A 32 -18.22 3.91 -16.12
N PRO A 33 -19.34 3.64 -16.82
CA PRO A 33 -19.34 3.38 -18.27
C PRO A 33 -18.73 4.48 -19.15
N ASN A 34 -18.87 5.73 -18.70
CA ASN A 34 -18.34 6.93 -19.33
C ASN A 34 -16.80 7.06 -19.17
N GLY A 35 -16.18 6.25 -18.31
CA GLY A 35 -14.75 6.30 -18.01
C GLY A 35 -14.40 7.16 -16.80
N GLU A 36 -15.39 7.76 -16.12
CA GLU A 36 -15.19 8.39 -14.82
C GLU A 36 -14.89 7.32 -13.76
N ILE A 37 -14.15 7.73 -12.74
CA ILE A 37 -13.74 6.84 -11.65
C ILE A 37 -14.11 7.53 -10.34
N GLU A 38 -14.67 6.79 -9.40
CA GLU A 38 -14.80 7.23 -8.02
C GLU A 38 -13.94 6.34 -7.13
N LYS A 39 -13.08 6.96 -6.33
CA LYS A 39 -12.27 6.28 -5.32
C LYS A 39 -12.83 6.64 -3.95
N THR A 40 -13.03 5.63 -3.12
CA THR A 40 -13.44 5.79 -1.73
C THR A 40 -12.47 5.04 -0.83
N ILE A 41 -11.93 5.73 0.16
CA ILE A 41 -11.13 5.16 1.24
C ILE A 41 -12.00 5.22 2.49
N LEU A 42 -12.33 4.07 3.05
CA LEU A 42 -13.07 3.95 4.30
C LEU A 42 -12.14 3.35 5.36
N ILE A 43 -11.95 4.07 6.45
CA ILE A 43 -11.09 3.67 7.57
C ILE A 43 -11.99 3.44 8.76
N LYS A 44 -12.02 2.21 9.28
CA LYS A 44 -12.75 1.84 10.49
C LYS A 44 -11.75 1.58 11.61
N GLY A 45 -12.06 2.07 12.81
CA GLY A 45 -11.23 1.90 14.00
C GLY A 45 -11.70 2.79 15.13
N ASP A 46 -10.93 2.86 16.21
CA ASP A 46 -11.27 3.74 17.33
C ASP A 46 -10.98 5.21 17.00
N SER A 47 -11.70 6.13 17.65
CA SER A 47 -11.64 7.56 17.30
C SER A 47 -10.25 8.18 17.42
N THR A 48 -9.40 7.67 18.32
CA THR A 48 -8.01 8.11 18.49
C THR A 48 -7.11 7.70 17.33
N ASP A 49 -7.41 6.58 16.67
CA ASP A 49 -6.59 5.99 15.62
C ASP A 49 -6.94 6.56 14.24
N LEU A 50 -8.15 7.10 14.09
CA LEU A 50 -8.58 7.77 12.86
C LEU A 50 -7.80 9.06 12.57
N GLU A 51 -7.31 9.75 13.61
CA GLU A 51 -6.53 10.99 13.45
C GLU A 51 -5.08 10.75 13.01
N SER A 52 -4.54 9.56 13.27
CA SER A 52 -3.19 9.14 12.89
C SER A 52 -3.15 8.27 11.62
N ALA A 53 -4.32 8.01 11.02
CA ALA A 53 -4.47 7.09 9.91
C ALA A 53 -3.64 7.50 8.67
N PRO A 54 -3.14 6.53 7.86
CA PRO A 54 -2.23 6.78 6.74
C PRO A 54 -2.75 7.80 5.72
N PHE A 55 -4.08 7.92 5.56
CA PHE A 55 -4.73 8.75 4.54
C PHE A 55 -5.23 10.10 5.06
N TYR A 56 -5.00 10.44 6.33
CA TYR A 56 -5.60 11.62 6.98
C TYR A 56 -5.30 12.94 6.24
N PHE A 57 -4.06 13.12 5.75
CA PHE A 57 -3.64 14.32 5.02
C PHE A 57 -4.38 14.54 3.67
N MET A 58 -5.05 13.53 3.12
CA MET A 58 -5.70 13.66 1.81
C MET A 58 -6.91 14.59 1.82
N GLN A 59 -7.49 14.90 2.98
CA GLN A 59 -8.64 15.80 3.13
C GLN A 59 -8.39 17.19 2.50
N ASP A 60 -7.14 17.65 2.47
CA ASP A 60 -6.77 18.96 1.94
C ASP A 60 -6.48 18.96 0.43
N THR A 61 -6.67 17.82 -0.25
CA THR A 61 -6.24 17.61 -1.65
C THR A 61 -7.39 17.40 -2.65
N GLY A 62 -8.60 17.86 -2.31
CA GLY A 62 -9.81 17.73 -3.14
C GLY A 62 -10.61 16.45 -2.90
N TRP A 63 -10.31 15.73 -1.80
CA TRP A 63 -11.12 14.64 -1.31
C TRP A 63 -12.24 15.16 -0.41
N THR A 64 -13.43 14.57 -0.53
CA THR A 64 -14.54 14.88 0.36
C THR A 64 -14.46 13.97 1.59
N ARG A 65 -14.26 14.57 2.76
CA ARG A 65 -14.30 13.89 4.05
C ARG A 65 -15.72 13.78 4.58
N LYS A 66 -16.04 12.61 5.14
CA LYS A 66 -17.23 12.36 5.96
C LYS A 66 -16.85 11.48 7.13
N ASP A 67 -17.07 11.97 8.34
CA ASP A 67 -17.06 11.14 9.53
C ASP A 67 -18.41 10.42 9.61
N ILE A 68 -18.38 9.10 9.63
CA ILE A 68 -19.56 8.24 9.61
C ILE A 68 -19.49 7.23 10.75
N ARG A 69 -20.58 6.50 10.96
CA ARG A 69 -20.65 5.38 11.90
C ARG A 69 -21.08 4.13 11.15
N VAL A 70 -20.42 3.01 11.43
CA VAL A 70 -20.59 1.72 10.74
C VAL A 70 -20.63 0.60 11.76
N ASP A 71 -21.30 -0.51 11.44
CA ASP A 71 -21.31 -1.77 12.21
C ASP A 71 -21.44 -1.56 13.74
N ASP A 72 -22.68 -1.35 14.22
CA ASP A 72 -22.98 -1.06 15.64
C ASP A 72 -22.29 0.20 16.18
N ASP A 73 -22.40 1.30 15.42
CA ASP A 73 -22.05 2.64 15.88
C ASP A 73 -20.53 2.88 16.05
N LYS A 74 -19.66 2.09 15.41
CA LYS A 74 -18.21 2.34 15.44
C LYS A 74 -17.86 3.55 14.57
N PRO A 75 -16.99 4.47 15.04
CA PRO A 75 -16.57 5.60 14.25
C PRO A 75 -15.78 5.13 13.01
N ALA A 76 -15.97 5.83 11.90
CA ALA A 76 -15.20 5.59 10.70
C ALA A 76 -15.03 6.88 9.90
N LEU A 77 -13.92 6.97 9.18
CA LEU A 77 -13.59 8.06 8.28
C LEU A 77 -13.78 7.61 6.84
N SER A 78 -14.59 8.33 6.08
CA SER A 78 -14.75 8.13 4.65
C SER A 78 -14.16 9.31 3.87
N LEU A 79 -13.23 9.01 2.97
CA LEU A 79 -12.66 9.94 2.01
C LEU A 79 -13.10 9.51 0.61
N THR A 80 -13.84 10.36 -0.10
CA THR A 80 -14.31 10.07 -1.46
C THR A 80 -13.89 11.14 -2.44
N ARG A 81 -13.45 10.73 -3.63
CA ARG A 81 -13.16 11.64 -4.74
C ARG A 81 -13.53 11.02 -6.09
N LYS A 82 -14.09 11.84 -6.96
CA LYS A 82 -14.30 11.52 -8.38
C LYS A 82 -13.14 12.04 -9.22
N PHE A 83 -12.74 11.25 -10.20
CA PHE A 83 -11.66 11.55 -11.12
C PHE A 83 -12.16 11.47 -12.55
N SER A 84 -11.75 12.45 -13.33
CA SER A 84 -12.07 12.55 -14.76
C SER A 84 -11.16 11.67 -15.63
N SER A 85 -10.01 11.26 -15.09
CA SER A 85 -9.02 10.44 -15.80
C SER A 85 -8.14 9.62 -14.87
N PHE A 86 -7.58 8.52 -15.39
CA PHE A 86 -6.57 7.71 -14.68
C PHE A 86 -5.28 8.47 -14.40
N LYS A 87 -4.93 9.47 -15.22
CA LYS A 87 -3.76 10.32 -14.96
C LYS A 87 -3.96 11.13 -13.68
N GLU A 88 -5.15 11.70 -13.49
CA GLU A 88 -5.51 12.44 -12.28
C GLU A 88 -5.55 11.53 -11.05
N LEU A 89 -6.20 10.36 -11.17
CA LEU A 89 -6.25 9.34 -10.13
C LEU A 89 -4.85 8.92 -9.68
N ASN A 90 -3.97 8.56 -10.63
CA ASN A 90 -2.62 8.10 -10.34
C ASN A 90 -1.77 9.21 -9.70
N LYS A 91 -1.96 10.47 -10.07
CA LYS A 91 -1.28 11.59 -9.40
C LYS A 91 -1.70 11.72 -7.93
N SER A 92 -2.97 11.44 -7.62
CA SER A 92 -3.49 11.50 -6.25
C SER A 92 -3.11 10.29 -5.41
N MET A 93 -3.14 9.08 -5.99
CA MET A 93 -2.94 7.81 -5.26
C MET A 93 -1.49 7.31 -5.28
N ASN A 94 -0.63 7.91 -6.09
CA ASN A 94 0.79 7.60 -6.14
C ASN A 94 1.60 8.92 -6.18
N PRO A 95 1.62 9.67 -5.07
CA PRO A 95 2.35 10.93 -5.00
C PRO A 95 3.85 10.72 -5.21
N GLU A 96 4.51 11.71 -5.81
CA GLU A 96 5.96 11.72 -6.01
C GLU A 96 6.73 11.87 -4.69
N ASP A 97 6.13 12.58 -3.73
CA ASP A 97 6.68 12.72 -2.39
C ASP A 97 6.50 11.42 -1.60
N THR A 98 7.60 10.69 -1.43
CA THR A 98 7.65 9.42 -0.71
C THR A 98 7.65 9.59 0.81
N THR A 99 7.70 10.82 1.33
CA THR A 99 7.52 11.08 2.78
C THR A 99 6.06 11.01 3.19
N ILE A 100 5.14 11.03 2.22
CA ILE A 100 3.71 10.87 2.45
C ILE A 100 3.43 9.40 2.76
N GLN A 101 2.96 9.15 3.98
CA GLN A 101 2.81 7.82 4.54
C GLN A 101 1.55 7.11 4.04
N VAL A 102 1.54 6.66 2.78
CA VAL A 102 0.40 5.97 2.17
C VAL A 102 0.79 4.74 1.40
N ILE A 103 -0.17 3.83 1.31
CA ILE A 103 -0.16 2.82 0.25
C ILE A 103 -0.34 3.53 -1.08
N ARG A 104 0.64 3.32 -1.97
CA ARG A 104 0.63 3.90 -3.30
C ARG A 104 -0.01 2.93 -4.28
N VAL A 105 -0.85 3.47 -5.14
CA VAL A 105 -1.65 2.69 -6.07
C VAL A 105 -1.58 3.30 -7.46
N LYS A 106 -1.35 2.43 -8.46
CA LYS A 106 -1.36 2.79 -9.88
C LYS A 106 -2.46 2.03 -10.62
N SER A 107 -3.38 2.77 -11.22
CA SER A 107 -4.52 2.24 -11.95
C SER A 107 -4.36 2.43 -13.47
N ASP A 108 -4.81 1.46 -14.25
CA ASP A 108 -4.85 1.50 -15.72
C ASP A 108 -6.17 0.92 -16.24
N LEU A 109 -6.66 1.45 -17.36
CA LEU A 109 -7.87 0.97 -18.04
C LEU A 109 -7.69 0.93 -19.54
N LYS A 110 -7.95 -0.24 -20.13
CA LYS A 110 -8.07 -0.43 -21.56
C LYS A 110 -9.53 -0.63 -21.94
N LYS A 111 -10.08 0.33 -22.67
CA LYS A 111 -11.45 0.27 -23.22
C LYS A 111 -11.40 -0.19 -24.67
N LYS A 112 -12.11 -1.27 -25.00
CA LYS A 112 -12.21 -1.82 -26.36
C LYS A 112 -13.66 -1.80 -26.82
N PHE A 113 -13.99 -0.87 -27.71
CA PHE A 113 -15.30 -0.82 -28.33
C PHE A 113 -15.43 -1.90 -29.41
N ARG A 114 -16.53 -2.67 -29.37
CA ARG A 114 -17.06 -3.48 -30.46
C ARG A 114 -18.52 -3.05 -30.67
N TRP A 115 -19.06 -3.22 -31.88
CA TRP A 115 -20.38 -2.66 -32.24
C TRP A 115 -21.46 -2.87 -31.16
N PHE A 116 -21.73 -4.11 -30.78
CA PHE A 116 -22.74 -4.44 -29.76
C PHE A 116 -22.25 -4.39 -28.32
N PHE A 117 -20.93 -4.39 -28.09
CA PHE A 117 -20.35 -4.55 -26.77
C PHE A 117 -19.13 -3.69 -26.55
N THR A 118 -19.02 -3.08 -25.39
CA THR A 118 -17.78 -2.43 -24.95
C THR A 118 -17.13 -3.25 -23.86
N TYR A 119 -15.84 -3.54 -24.02
CA TYR A 119 -15.04 -4.31 -23.07
C TYR A 119 -14.16 -3.35 -22.28
N PHE A 120 -14.04 -3.63 -20.99
CA PHE A 120 -13.19 -2.90 -20.04
C PHE A 120 -12.21 -3.90 -19.43
N ASP A 121 -10.93 -3.60 -19.55
CA ASP A 121 -9.82 -4.35 -18.97
C ASP A 121 -9.11 -3.39 -18.01
N TYR A 122 -9.40 -3.55 -16.72
CA TYR A 122 -8.95 -2.71 -15.63
C TYR A 122 -7.90 -3.43 -14.80
N SER A 123 -6.85 -2.69 -14.43
CA SER A 123 -5.86 -3.18 -13.49
C SER A 123 -5.49 -2.12 -12.48
N GLU A 124 -5.25 -2.55 -11.24
CA GLU A 124 -4.75 -1.73 -10.15
C GLU A 124 -3.51 -2.40 -9.58
N THR A 125 -2.38 -1.70 -9.57
CA THR A 125 -1.12 -2.16 -8.99
C THR A 125 -0.90 -1.43 -7.68
N ILE A 126 -0.94 -2.19 -6.59
CA ILE A 126 -0.52 -1.72 -5.28
C ILE A 126 1.00 -1.80 -5.26
N LEU A 127 1.66 -0.65 -5.13
CA LEU A 127 3.12 -0.60 -5.13
C LEU A 127 3.64 -1.05 -3.78
N LYS A 128 4.74 -1.80 -3.80
CA LYS A 128 5.37 -2.26 -2.57
C LYS A 128 5.74 -1.10 -1.65
N ALA A 129 5.50 -1.31 -0.36
CA ALA A 129 5.68 -0.34 0.71
C ALA A 129 7.03 -0.46 1.42
N ASP A 130 8.05 -1.00 0.74
CA ASP A 130 9.40 -1.16 1.28
C ASP A 130 10.04 0.21 1.63
N PRO A 131 10.21 0.54 2.93
CA PRO A 131 10.84 1.79 3.34
C PRO A 131 12.37 1.76 3.18
N TYR A 132 12.97 0.57 3.12
CA TYR A 132 14.41 0.35 3.20
C TYR A 132 14.95 -0.33 1.93
N LYS A 133 15.25 0.48 0.91
CA LYS A 133 15.75 -0.01 -0.39
C LYS A 133 17.20 -0.51 -0.39
N THR A 134 17.80 -0.71 0.76
CA THR A 134 19.25 -0.96 0.87
C THR A 134 19.59 -2.44 0.69
N LEU A 135 18.71 -3.33 1.12
CA LEU A 135 18.90 -4.79 1.07
C LEU A 135 17.82 -5.43 0.20
N ASP A 136 18.17 -6.57 -0.40
CA ASP A 136 17.20 -7.42 -1.09
C ASP A 136 16.77 -8.56 -0.14
N TRP A 137 15.46 -8.66 0.09
CA TRP A 137 14.87 -9.70 0.93
C TRP A 137 15.17 -11.11 0.42
N ARG A 138 15.44 -11.26 -0.89
CA ARG A 138 15.78 -12.55 -1.52
C ARG A 138 17.09 -13.15 -1.03
N ASN A 139 17.91 -12.36 -0.33
CA ASN A 139 19.11 -12.86 0.35
C ASN A 139 18.80 -13.53 1.70
N TYR A 140 17.59 -13.35 2.22
CA TYR A 140 17.16 -13.84 3.53
C TYR A 140 16.04 -14.88 3.43
N LEU A 141 15.07 -14.63 2.54
CA LEU A 141 13.88 -15.44 2.37
C LEU A 141 13.78 -15.92 0.92
N THR A 142 13.32 -17.16 0.76
CA THR A 142 12.89 -17.72 -0.53
C THR A 142 11.44 -17.36 -0.82
N GLU A 143 11.03 -17.45 -2.08
CA GLU A 143 9.64 -17.25 -2.50
C GLU A 143 8.65 -18.20 -1.78
N LYS A 144 9.08 -19.42 -1.44
CA LYS A 144 8.26 -20.38 -0.67
C LYS A 144 8.06 -19.89 0.76
N GLU A 145 9.14 -19.48 1.42
CA GLU A 145 9.10 -18.97 2.79
C GLU A 145 8.28 -17.68 2.88
N LEU A 146 8.43 -16.78 1.90
CA LEU A 146 7.63 -15.57 1.83
C LEU A 146 6.13 -15.89 1.68
N ARG A 147 5.74 -16.89 0.89
CA ARG A 147 4.33 -17.31 0.79
C ARG A 147 3.79 -17.83 2.12
N GLN A 148 4.60 -18.54 2.90
CA GLN A 148 4.19 -19.04 4.21
C GLN A 148 3.97 -17.89 5.21
N LEU A 149 4.79 -16.83 5.16
CA LEU A 149 4.60 -15.62 5.98
C LEU A 149 3.31 -14.87 5.66
N LYS A 150 2.75 -15.05 4.47
CA LYS A 150 1.48 -14.42 4.04
C LYS A 150 0.24 -15.21 4.44
N LEU A 151 0.39 -16.42 4.99
CA LEU A 151 -0.75 -17.24 5.40
C LEU A 151 -1.31 -16.74 6.74
N THR A 152 -2.63 -16.61 6.81
CA THR A 152 -3.32 -16.38 8.08
C THR A 152 -3.17 -17.59 9.01
N GLU A 153 -3.42 -17.42 10.32
CA GLU A 153 -3.43 -18.55 11.26
C GLU A 153 -4.35 -19.70 10.82
N ASP A 154 -5.52 -19.38 10.29
CA ASP A 154 -6.46 -20.40 9.82
C ASP A 154 -5.99 -21.08 8.54
N GLN A 155 -5.41 -20.32 7.60
CA GLN A 155 -4.79 -20.90 6.40
C GLN A 155 -3.59 -21.80 6.75
N ARG A 156 -2.82 -21.44 7.78
CA ARG A 156 -1.70 -22.28 8.27
C ARG A 156 -2.18 -23.62 8.82
N LYS A 157 -3.33 -23.66 9.50
CA LYS A 157 -3.92 -24.91 10.03
C LYS A 157 -4.40 -25.85 8.92
N GLU A 158 -4.82 -25.30 7.79
CA GLU A 158 -5.35 -26.05 6.65
C GLU A 158 -4.24 -26.51 5.68
N GLU A 159 -3.04 -25.94 5.79
CA GLU A 159 -1.92 -26.23 4.89
C GLU A 159 -1.31 -27.62 5.22
N PRO A 160 -1.40 -28.62 4.32
CA PRO A 160 -1.06 -30.01 4.63
C PRO A 160 0.39 -30.29 5.05
N GLN A 161 1.30 -29.36 4.76
CA GLN A 161 2.74 -29.46 5.05
C GLN A 161 3.21 -28.35 6.01
N PHE A 162 2.30 -27.72 6.75
CA PHE A 162 2.68 -26.69 7.70
C PHE A 162 3.45 -27.29 8.89
N ASN A 163 4.61 -26.71 9.18
CA ASN A 163 5.44 -27.07 10.32
C ASN A 163 5.73 -25.81 11.14
N GLU A 164 5.31 -25.82 12.41
CA GLU A 164 5.43 -24.68 13.32
C GLU A 164 6.89 -24.27 13.59
N ASP A 165 7.80 -25.24 13.69
CA ASP A 165 9.22 -24.96 13.96
C ASP A 165 9.93 -24.38 12.72
N GLU A 166 9.60 -24.89 11.52
CA GLU A 166 10.06 -24.32 10.25
C GLU A 166 9.55 -22.88 10.10
N TYR A 167 8.27 -22.66 10.42
CA TYR A 167 7.65 -21.33 10.37
C TYR A 167 8.34 -20.34 11.33
N LYS A 168 8.65 -20.73 12.57
CA LYS A 168 9.41 -19.88 13.50
C LYS A 168 10.80 -19.51 13.00
N LEU A 169 11.47 -20.42 12.29
CA LEU A 169 12.76 -20.12 11.66
C LEU A 169 12.60 -19.11 10.52
N ILE A 170 11.51 -19.18 9.77
CA ILE A 170 11.16 -18.23 8.71
C ILE A 170 10.86 -16.85 9.31
N GLU A 171 10.09 -16.78 10.40
CA GLU A 171 9.85 -15.55 11.15
C GLU A 171 11.17 -14.91 11.59
N LYS A 172 12.08 -15.69 12.18
CA LYS A 172 13.40 -15.19 12.58
C LYS A 172 14.21 -14.62 11.41
N LYS A 173 14.18 -15.26 10.23
CA LYS A 173 14.84 -14.73 9.03
C LYS A 173 14.22 -13.43 8.56
N TYR A 174 12.89 -13.32 8.64
CA TYR A 174 12.16 -12.09 8.33
C TYR A 174 12.53 -10.96 9.30
N GLU A 175 12.54 -11.24 10.60
CA GLU A 175 12.97 -10.29 11.64
C GLU A 175 14.40 -9.81 11.40
N GLU A 176 15.33 -10.73 11.12
CA GLU A 176 16.71 -10.39 10.82
C GLU A 176 16.81 -9.47 9.59
N PHE A 177 16.07 -9.77 8.51
CA PHE A 177 16.02 -8.92 7.33
C PHE A 177 15.52 -7.51 7.65
N VAL A 178 14.42 -7.39 8.39
CA VAL A 178 13.82 -6.09 8.74
C VAL A 178 14.78 -5.27 9.61
N MET A 179 15.30 -5.88 10.69
CA MET A 179 16.22 -5.22 11.61
C MET A 179 17.52 -4.81 10.92
N ARG A 180 18.05 -5.68 10.05
CA ARG A 180 19.24 -5.36 9.28
C ARG A 180 18.99 -4.24 8.27
N SER A 181 17.84 -4.22 7.60
CA SER A 181 17.49 -3.19 6.63
C SER A 181 17.37 -1.81 7.29
N ALA A 182 16.71 -1.74 8.45
CA ALA A 182 16.60 -0.52 9.24
C ALA A 182 17.98 -0.05 9.74
N PHE A 183 18.80 -0.96 10.26
CA PHE A 183 20.17 -0.65 10.70
C PHE A 183 21.02 -0.08 9.57
N GLU A 184 21.02 -0.72 8.40
CA GLU A 184 21.83 -0.29 7.26
C GLU A 184 21.43 1.11 6.76
N ASP A 185 20.13 1.42 6.74
CA ASP A 185 19.64 2.75 6.38
C ASP A 185 20.02 3.81 7.41
N TYR A 186 19.82 3.53 8.70
CA TYR A 186 20.23 4.41 9.79
C TYR A 186 21.74 4.65 9.79
N PHE A 187 22.55 3.58 9.69
CA PHE A 187 24.00 3.66 9.67
C PHE A 187 24.48 4.52 8.50
N ARG A 188 23.88 4.37 7.32
CA ARG A 188 24.17 5.22 6.16
C ARG A 188 23.87 6.69 6.43
N ILE A 189 22.74 6.99 7.05
CA ILE A 189 22.33 8.36 7.40
C ILE A 189 23.30 8.97 8.40
N LEU A 190 23.57 8.26 9.51
CA LEU A 190 24.54 8.68 10.51
C LEU A 190 25.92 8.95 9.88
N PHE A 191 26.41 8.03 9.05
CA PHE A 191 27.70 8.18 8.38
C PHE A 191 27.73 9.39 7.42
N SER A 192 26.62 9.67 6.74
CA SER A 192 26.50 10.85 5.88
C SER A 192 26.58 12.17 6.65
N VAL A 193 26.09 12.19 7.89
CA VAL A 193 26.12 13.36 8.77
C VAL A 193 27.50 13.50 9.40
N LEU A 194 28.10 12.42 9.90
CA LEU A 194 29.45 12.42 10.47
C LEU A 194 30.49 12.96 9.47
N LYS A 195 30.36 12.62 8.18
CA LYS A 195 31.23 13.11 7.10
C LYS A 195 31.24 14.63 6.92
N LYS A 196 30.22 15.34 7.40
CA LYS A 196 30.14 16.81 7.28
C LYS A 196 31.07 17.53 8.24
N GLU A 197 31.56 16.86 9.28
CA GLU A 197 32.32 17.45 10.37
C GLU A 197 33.65 16.71 10.55
N SER A 198 34.76 17.40 10.27
CA SER A 198 36.09 16.79 10.36
C SER A 198 36.45 16.31 11.77
N SER A 199 35.85 16.88 12.81
CA SER A 199 36.02 16.46 14.21
C SER A 199 35.57 15.02 14.48
N TYR A 200 34.72 14.44 13.63
CA TYR A 200 34.20 13.08 13.78
C TYR A 200 34.94 12.04 12.92
N ALA A 201 36.08 12.37 12.30
CA ALA A 201 36.81 11.44 11.45
C ALA A 201 37.22 10.13 12.18
N ALA A 202 37.72 10.24 13.42
CA ALA A 202 38.07 9.07 14.23
C ALA A 202 36.85 8.18 14.55
N VAL A 203 35.70 8.81 14.82
CA VAL A 203 34.42 8.12 15.08
C VAL A 203 33.94 7.35 13.85
N GLN A 204 34.07 7.95 12.67
CA GLN A 204 33.73 7.28 11.42
C GLN A 204 34.55 6.00 11.21
N SER A 205 35.87 6.06 11.43
CA SER A 205 36.75 4.89 11.30
C SER A 205 36.41 3.81 12.33
N GLU A 206 36.15 4.18 13.58
CA GLU A 206 35.77 3.23 14.62
C GLU A 206 34.43 2.54 14.31
N LEU A 207 33.40 3.31 13.96
CA LEU A 207 32.08 2.78 13.61
C LEU A 207 32.11 1.86 12.39
N LEU A 208 32.94 2.18 11.38
CA LEU A 208 33.08 1.34 10.20
C LEU A 208 33.73 -0.01 10.54
N ASN A 209 34.76 0.00 11.38
CA ASN A 209 35.46 -1.22 11.79
C ASN A 209 34.62 -2.09 12.73
N ARG A 210 33.77 -1.47 13.54
CA ARG A 210 32.93 -2.13 14.55
C ARG A 210 31.46 -2.18 14.17
N LYS A 211 31.14 -2.11 12.88
CA LYS A 211 29.77 -2.04 12.37
C LYS A 211 28.92 -3.23 12.79
N GLU A 212 29.46 -4.45 12.70
CA GLU A 212 28.75 -5.68 13.09
C GLU A 212 28.54 -5.76 14.60
N GLU A 213 29.54 -5.36 15.40
CA GLU A 213 29.39 -5.26 16.86
C GLU A 213 28.28 -4.27 17.25
N LEU A 214 28.24 -3.12 16.57
CA LEU A 214 27.19 -2.12 16.78
C LEU A 214 25.82 -2.66 16.38
N TYR A 215 25.71 -3.38 15.27
CA TYR A 215 24.46 -4.02 14.86
C TYR A 215 23.94 -4.95 15.95
N HIS A 216 24.76 -5.90 16.40
CA HIS A 216 24.38 -6.84 17.47
C HIS A 216 24.06 -6.12 18.79
N PHE A 217 24.86 -5.12 19.16
CA PHE A 217 24.58 -4.30 20.34
C PHE A 217 23.19 -3.64 20.26
N MET A 218 22.82 -3.10 19.11
CA MET A 218 21.52 -2.44 18.93
C MET A 218 20.37 -3.43 18.93
N VAL A 219 20.50 -4.58 18.25
CA VAL A 219 19.49 -5.65 18.27
C VAL A 219 19.31 -6.19 19.70
N ASP A 220 20.38 -6.51 20.41
CA ASP A 220 20.32 -7.01 21.79
C ASP A 220 19.73 -5.96 22.75
N SER A 221 20.05 -4.68 22.52
CA SER A 221 19.51 -3.59 23.33
C SER A 221 18.04 -3.27 23.06
N SER A 222 17.56 -3.57 21.85
CA SER A 222 16.15 -3.40 21.46
C SER A 222 15.22 -4.45 22.09
N ASN A 223 15.76 -5.61 22.44
CA ASN A 223 15.05 -6.66 23.18
C ASN A 223 14.84 -6.32 24.67
N ALA A 224 15.42 -5.23 25.17
CA ALA A 224 15.10 -4.68 26.48
C ALA A 224 13.91 -3.72 26.37
N GLU A 225 12.97 -3.75 27.32
CA GLU A 225 11.65 -3.05 27.34
C GLU A 225 11.65 -1.51 27.16
N HIS A 226 12.77 -0.88 26.78
CA HIS A 226 12.87 0.56 26.61
C HIS A 226 13.34 0.85 25.19
N GLY A 227 12.41 1.26 24.32
CA GLY A 227 12.72 1.82 23.00
C GLY A 227 13.68 2.99 23.14
N ARG A 228 14.96 2.76 22.85
CA ARG A 228 16.00 3.79 22.87
C ARG A 228 16.10 4.46 21.51
N ASP A 229 16.35 5.77 21.52
CA ASP A 229 16.82 6.51 20.35
C ASP A 229 18.08 5.82 19.79
N LEU A 230 18.08 5.52 18.49
CA LEU A 230 19.21 4.86 17.82
C LEU A 230 20.53 5.61 18.00
N THR A 231 20.49 6.93 18.15
CA THR A 231 21.69 7.73 18.35
C THR A 231 22.22 7.62 19.78
N GLU A 232 21.32 7.56 20.77
CA GLU A 232 21.72 7.24 22.15
C GLU A 232 22.36 5.85 22.25
N ALA A 233 21.87 4.88 21.46
CA ALA A 233 22.48 3.55 21.40
C ALA A 233 23.91 3.61 20.85
N VAL A 234 24.15 4.42 19.80
CA VAL A 234 25.51 4.63 19.27
C VAL A 234 26.40 5.35 20.28
N ASP A 235 25.90 6.40 20.92
CA ASP A 235 26.62 7.12 21.97
C ASP A 235 27.02 6.17 23.11
N LYS A 236 26.09 5.32 23.57
CA LYS A 236 26.37 4.30 24.60
C LYS A 236 27.39 3.27 24.13
N PHE A 237 27.30 2.79 22.89
CA PHE A 237 28.24 1.83 22.32
C PHE A 237 29.68 2.39 22.26
N LEU A 238 29.81 3.68 21.96
CA LEU A 238 31.09 4.38 21.89
C LEU A 238 31.54 5.00 23.23
N ASN A 239 30.72 4.89 24.28
CA ASN A 239 30.91 5.57 25.57
C ASN A 239 31.07 7.11 25.41
N ARG A 240 30.14 7.72 24.68
CA ARG A 240 30.06 9.14 24.34
C ARG A 240 28.66 9.70 24.63
N THR A 241 28.53 11.02 24.53
CA THR A 241 27.25 11.74 24.77
C THR A 241 27.02 12.91 23.81
N ASP A 242 27.90 13.09 22.83
CA ASP A 242 27.93 14.28 21.99
C ASP A 242 27.31 14.07 20.60
N LEU A 243 26.99 12.83 20.21
CA LEU A 243 26.34 12.57 18.92
C LEU A 243 24.92 13.12 18.88
N ILE A 244 24.24 13.22 20.02
CA ILE A 244 22.93 13.89 20.09
C ILE A 244 22.98 15.34 19.61
N GLY A 245 24.09 16.05 19.88
CA GLY A 245 24.31 17.41 19.40
C GLY A 245 24.42 17.48 17.87
N LEU A 246 24.90 16.41 17.25
CA LEU A 246 25.02 16.29 15.80
C LEU A 246 23.64 16.09 15.14
N ILE A 247 22.72 15.34 15.76
CA ILE A 247 21.33 15.23 15.31
C ILE A 247 20.65 16.60 15.33
N LEU A 248 20.78 17.32 16.45
CA LEU A 248 20.15 18.64 16.61
C LEU A 248 20.67 19.64 15.58
N LYS A 249 21.93 19.52 15.18
CA LYS A 249 22.54 20.33 14.11
C LYS A 249 22.06 19.91 12.72
N TYR A 250 21.82 18.62 12.49
CA TYR A 250 21.40 18.08 11.20
C TYR A 250 20.12 17.22 11.33
N PRO A 251 18.96 17.80 11.65
CA PRO A 251 17.76 17.02 11.99
C PRO A 251 17.10 16.37 10.77
N VAL A 252 17.23 16.97 9.58
CA VAL A 252 16.48 16.54 8.38
C VAL A 252 16.76 15.08 7.98
N PRO A 253 18.02 14.59 7.88
CA PRO A 253 18.28 13.20 7.52
C PRO A 253 17.70 12.19 8.52
N PHE A 254 17.74 12.49 9.83
CA PHE A 254 17.18 11.62 10.87
C PHE A 254 15.66 11.65 10.85
N LYS A 255 15.04 12.81 10.63
CA LYS A 255 13.59 12.89 10.43
C LYS A 255 13.12 12.04 9.25
N ILE A 256 13.86 12.02 8.13
CA ILE A 256 13.52 11.15 6.99
C ILE A 256 13.55 9.67 7.38
N PHE A 257 14.48 9.27 8.26
CA PHE A 257 14.52 7.92 8.78
C PHE A 257 13.33 7.62 9.69
N ASP A 258 13.01 8.53 10.61
CA ASP A 258 11.85 8.40 11.51
C ASP A 258 10.54 8.30 10.71
N ASP A 259 10.38 9.13 9.67
CA ASP A 259 9.21 9.14 8.79
C ASP A 259 9.06 7.78 8.05
N LYS A 260 10.17 7.09 7.73
CA LYS A 260 10.16 5.74 7.14
C LYS A 260 9.79 4.67 8.14
N MET A 261 10.29 4.76 9.38
CA MET A 261 9.91 3.86 10.46
C MET A 261 8.43 3.97 10.78
N GLU A 262 7.91 5.19 10.88
CA GLU A 262 6.49 5.44 11.12
C GLU A 262 5.63 4.92 9.95
N LEU A 263 6.09 5.06 8.70
CA LEU A 263 5.42 4.46 7.55
C LEU A 263 5.29 2.94 7.68
N TRP A 264 6.39 2.28 8.06
CA TRP A 264 6.43 0.84 8.27
C TRP A 264 5.49 0.40 9.41
N ASP A 265 5.52 1.09 10.54
CA ASP A 265 4.64 0.78 11.66
C ASP A 265 3.16 0.93 11.27
N LYS A 266 2.81 2.06 10.65
CA LYS A 266 1.43 2.32 10.19
C LYS A 266 0.95 1.37 9.11
N ILE A 267 1.81 0.93 8.19
CA ILE A 267 1.37 -0.02 7.17
C ILE A 267 1.20 -1.39 7.78
N GLY A 268 2.18 -1.86 8.56
CA GLY A 268 2.21 -3.19 9.16
C GLY A 268 1.06 -3.44 10.13
N ALA A 269 0.69 -2.43 10.91
CA ALA A 269 -0.33 -2.54 11.96
C ALA A 269 -1.78 -2.53 11.46
N ASN A 270 -2.05 -2.55 10.15
CA ASN A 270 -3.41 -2.37 9.61
C ASN A 270 -3.81 -3.49 8.64
N SER A 271 -5.12 -3.65 8.46
CA SER A 271 -5.70 -4.53 7.44
C SER A 271 -6.18 -3.72 6.24
N TYR A 272 -6.06 -4.30 5.03
CA TYR A 272 -6.38 -3.63 3.79
C TYR A 272 -7.31 -4.47 2.91
N LYS A 273 -8.44 -3.88 2.53
CA LYS A 273 -9.45 -4.51 1.71
C LYS A 273 -9.62 -3.70 0.43
N PHE A 274 -9.23 -4.25 -0.70
CA PHE A 274 -9.38 -3.62 -2.01
C PHE A 274 -10.65 -4.11 -2.67
N ILE A 275 -11.46 -3.18 -3.14
CA ILE A 275 -12.76 -3.45 -3.74
C ILE A 275 -12.79 -2.80 -5.12
N ILE A 276 -13.05 -3.56 -6.17
CA ILE A 276 -13.21 -3.02 -7.52
C ILE A 276 -14.64 -3.31 -7.99
N ARG A 277 -15.34 -2.26 -8.42
CA ARG A 277 -16.68 -2.33 -9.01
C ARG A 277 -16.63 -1.94 -10.46
N MET A 278 -16.86 -2.92 -11.32
CA MET A 278 -16.76 -2.77 -12.77
C MET A 278 -18.12 -2.44 -13.41
N PRO A 279 -18.12 -1.72 -14.54
CA PRO A 279 -19.35 -1.48 -15.29
C PRO A 279 -19.71 -2.69 -16.16
N GLY A 280 -20.97 -3.12 -16.11
CA GLY A 280 -21.45 -4.26 -16.89
C GLY A 280 -21.15 -5.60 -16.24
N ILE A 281 -21.10 -6.68 -17.02
CA ILE A 281 -20.94 -8.05 -16.51
C ILE A 281 -19.45 -8.36 -16.39
N LEU A 282 -19.00 -8.80 -15.21
CA LEU A 282 -17.66 -9.31 -15.00
C LEU A 282 -17.40 -10.55 -15.86
N LEU A 283 -16.25 -10.59 -16.52
CA LEU A 283 -15.82 -11.68 -17.38
C LEU A 283 -14.67 -12.48 -16.76
N ASN A 284 -13.72 -11.78 -16.14
CA ASN A 284 -12.51 -12.39 -15.57
C ASN A 284 -11.97 -11.52 -14.43
N THR A 285 -11.33 -12.14 -13.45
CA THR A 285 -10.62 -11.46 -12.37
C THR A 285 -9.64 -12.43 -11.70
N ASN A 286 -8.57 -11.91 -11.09
CA ASN A 286 -7.72 -12.69 -10.20
C ASN A 286 -8.15 -12.63 -8.72
N SER A 287 -9.32 -12.07 -8.42
CA SER A 287 -9.93 -12.15 -7.08
C SER A 287 -10.52 -13.53 -6.82
N THR A 288 -10.38 -14.02 -5.59
CA THR A 288 -11.07 -15.22 -5.08
C THR A 288 -12.42 -14.89 -4.44
N GLN A 289 -12.76 -13.60 -4.25
CA GLN A 289 -13.99 -13.13 -3.63
C GLN A 289 -14.76 -12.24 -4.62
N VAL A 290 -15.78 -12.81 -5.26
CA VAL A 290 -16.61 -12.13 -6.26
C VAL A 290 -18.07 -12.12 -5.82
N GLU A 291 -18.65 -10.93 -5.69
CA GLU A 291 -20.07 -10.74 -5.36
C GLU A 291 -20.74 -9.86 -6.41
N GLY A 292 -21.48 -10.48 -7.34
CA GLY A 292 -22.15 -9.77 -8.42
C GLY A 292 -21.18 -9.07 -9.37
N LEU A 293 -21.05 -7.75 -9.25
CA LEU A 293 -20.14 -6.89 -10.06
C LEU A 293 -18.95 -6.37 -9.27
N GLU A 294 -18.83 -6.79 -8.01
CA GLU A 294 -17.79 -6.41 -7.09
C GLU A 294 -16.77 -7.55 -6.97
N THR A 295 -15.50 -7.19 -7.01
CA THR A 295 -14.38 -8.09 -6.71
C THR A 295 -13.62 -7.57 -5.50
N ARG A 296 -13.14 -8.50 -4.66
CA ARG A 296 -12.50 -8.18 -3.38
C ARG A 296 -11.16 -8.86 -3.21
N TRP A 297 -10.22 -8.14 -2.60
CA TRP A 297 -8.94 -8.67 -2.13
C TRP A 297 -8.70 -8.19 -0.72
N GLU A 298 -8.12 -9.05 0.10
CA GLU A 298 -7.79 -8.75 1.48
C GLU A 298 -6.30 -8.99 1.68
N PHE A 299 -5.64 -8.03 2.32
CA PHE A 299 -4.21 -8.03 2.58
C PHE A 299 -3.97 -7.55 4.01
N THR A 300 -2.96 -8.12 4.64
CA THR A 300 -2.31 -7.54 5.82
C THR A 300 -1.28 -6.50 5.39
N GLY A 301 -0.84 -5.63 6.30
CA GLY A 301 0.27 -4.72 6.02
C GLY A 301 1.54 -5.42 5.52
N ASN A 302 1.81 -6.63 6.02
CA ASN A 302 2.98 -7.41 5.65
C ASN A 302 2.97 -7.87 4.18
N ASP A 303 1.79 -8.16 3.64
CA ASP A 303 1.63 -8.57 2.25
C ASP A 303 2.13 -7.52 1.25
N LEU A 304 2.12 -6.25 1.68
CA LEU A 304 2.39 -5.09 0.85
C LEU A 304 3.87 -4.66 0.86
N TYR A 305 4.74 -5.27 1.67
CA TYR A 305 6.14 -4.84 1.77
C TYR A 305 7.03 -5.30 0.62
N PHE A 306 6.86 -6.54 0.17
CA PHE A 306 7.91 -7.22 -0.59
C PHE A 306 7.83 -7.01 -2.09
N ASP A 307 6.62 -7.11 -2.64
CA ASP A 307 6.38 -7.07 -4.07
C ASP A 307 5.14 -6.25 -4.40
N ASP A 308 5.11 -5.72 -5.62
CA ASP A 308 3.93 -5.06 -6.15
C ASP A 308 2.81 -6.09 -6.32
N VAL A 309 1.59 -5.72 -5.91
CA VAL A 309 0.42 -6.59 -6.01
C VAL A 309 -0.48 -6.10 -7.14
N GLN A 310 -0.74 -6.97 -8.12
CA GLN A 310 -1.60 -6.64 -9.27
C GLN A 310 -3.01 -7.18 -9.06
N LEU A 311 -4.00 -6.30 -9.10
CA LEU A 311 -5.43 -6.62 -9.10
C LEU A 311 -5.95 -6.43 -10.53
N THR A 312 -6.64 -7.44 -11.07
CA THR A 312 -7.14 -7.39 -12.46
C THR A 312 -8.63 -7.71 -12.53
N CYS A 313 -9.34 -6.99 -13.40
CA CYS A 313 -10.76 -7.17 -13.67
C CYS A 313 -11.07 -6.91 -15.14
N GLU A 314 -11.78 -7.84 -15.76
CA GLU A 314 -12.36 -7.68 -17.09
C GLU A 314 -13.87 -7.65 -16.99
N SER A 315 -14.51 -6.76 -17.74
CA SER A 315 -15.97 -6.69 -17.82
C SER A 315 -16.45 -6.29 -19.22
N ARG A 316 -17.74 -6.51 -19.46
CA ARG A 316 -18.39 -6.17 -20.72
C ARG A 316 -19.74 -5.50 -20.51
N MET A 317 -19.96 -4.43 -21.25
CA MET A 317 -21.24 -3.73 -21.34
C MET A 317 -21.89 -3.88 -22.70
N ILE A 318 -23.22 -3.89 -22.70
CA ILE A 318 -24.05 -3.85 -23.90
C ILE A 318 -24.18 -2.41 -24.39
N ASN A 319 -23.90 -2.19 -25.68
CA ASN A 319 -24.15 -0.92 -26.34
C ASN A 319 -25.63 -0.87 -26.77
N LYS A 320 -26.52 -0.47 -25.85
CA LYS A 320 -27.99 -0.47 -26.10
C LYS A 320 -28.38 0.23 -27.41
N TRP A 321 -27.72 1.35 -27.74
CA TRP A 321 -27.96 2.08 -28.97
C TRP A 321 -27.65 1.24 -30.23
N ALA A 322 -26.62 0.39 -30.20
CA ALA A 322 -26.23 -0.42 -31.35
C ALA A 322 -27.27 -1.48 -31.68
N PHE A 323 -27.96 -2.01 -30.67
CA PHE A 323 -29.11 -2.92 -30.86
C PHE A 323 -30.31 -2.19 -31.46
N VAL A 324 -30.60 -0.97 -31.02
CA VAL A 324 -31.67 -0.14 -31.61
C VAL A 324 -31.37 0.15 -33.08
N VAL A 325 -30.15 0.58 -33.39
CA VAL A 325 -29.73 0.85 -34.77
C VAL A 325 -29.79 -0.41 -35.63
N ALA A 326 -29.28 -1.54 -35.14
CA ALA A 326 -29.36 -2.82 -35.86
C ALA A 326 -30.83 -3.24 -36.12
N GLY A 327 -31.73 -3.03 -35.15
CA GLY A 327 -33.16 -3.29 -35.31
C GLY A 327 -33.81 -2.40 -36.37
N ILE A 328 -33.50 -1.10 -36.40
CA ILE A 328 -33.99 -0.17 -37.43
C ILE A 328 -33.49 -0.59 -38.82
N VAL A 329 -32.20 -0.92 -38.95
CA VAL A 329 -31.62 -1.38 -40.23
C VAL A 329 -32.28 -2.66 -40.71
N LEU A 330 -32.55 -3.61 -39.80
CA LEU A 330 -33.25 -4.85 -40.12
C LEU A 330 -34.69 -4.58 -40.61
N LEU A 331 -35.43 -3.70 -39.92
CA LEU A 331 -36.79 -3.32 -40.31
C LEU A 331 -36.82 -2.61 -41.67
N LEU A 332 -35.85 -1.74 -41.97
CA LEU A 332 -35.72 -1.10 -43.27
C LEU A 332 -35.39 -2.10 -44.38
N ALA A 333 -34.49 -3.05 -44.11
CA ALA A 333 -34.16 -4.12 -45.05
C ALA A 333 -35.38 -5.00 -45.37
N ILE A 334 -36.15 -5.37 -44.35
CA ILE A 334 -37.42 -6.07 -44.50
C ILE A 334 -38.41 -5.22 -45.32
N GLY A 335 -38.61 -3.95 -44.97
CA GLY A 335 -39.53 -3.05 -45.68
C GLY A 335 -39.16 -2.84 -47.16
N LEU A 336 -37.87 -2.83 -47.50
CA LEU A 336 -37.40 -2.78 -48.89
C LEU A 336 -37.59 -4.12 -49.63
N ALA A 337 -37.38 -5.25 -48.95
CA ALA A 337 -37.58 -6.58 -49.53
C ALA A 337 -39.07 -6.88 -49.81
N PHE A 338 -39.98 -6.39 -48.97
CA PHE A 338 -41.42 -6.53 -49.13
C PHE A 338 -42.09 -5.38 -49.90
N LYS A 339 -41.31 -4.47 -50.50
CA LYS A 339 -41.87 -3.43 -51.37
C LYS A 339 -42.48 -4.10 -52.61
N PRO A 340 -43.80 -4.03 -52.82
CA PRO A 340 -44.42 -4.68 -53.96
C PRO A 340 -43.80 -4.13 -55.24
N ARG A 341 -43.32 -5.01 -56.12
CA ARG A 341 -42.97 -4.65 -57.50
C ARG A 341 -44.21 -4.03 -58.11
N ARG A 342 -44.29 -2.70 -58.17
CA ARG A 342 -45.25 -2.02 -59.04
C ARG A 342 -44.96 -2.53 -60.45
N GLY A 343 -45.85 -3.37 -60.95
CA GLY A 343 -45.78 -3.89 -62.31
C GLY A 343 -45.60 -2.72 -63.25
N LYS A 344 -44.59 -2.81 -64.11
CA LYS A 344 -44.53 -1.98 -65.31
C LYS A 344 -45.78 -2.34 -66.12
N THR A 345 -46.79 -1.49 -66.10
CA THR A 345 -47.82 -1.49 -67.12
C THR A 345 -47.12 -1.22 -68.44
N ALA A 346 -47.23 -2.18 -69.36
CA ALA A 346 -46.83 -2.03 -70.74
C ALA A 346 -47.62 -0.88 -71.37
N ALA A 347 -46.93 -0.01 -72.10
CA ALA A 347 -47.48 0.86 -73.13
C ALA A 347 -46.53 0.81 -74.32
#